data_AF-A0A6A5ZE68-F1
#
_entry.id   AF-A0A6A5ZE68-F1
#
_cell.length_a   1.000
_cell.length_b   1.000
_cell.length_c   1.000
_cell.angle_alpha   90.00
_cell.angle_beta   90.00
_cell.angle_gamma   90.00
#
_symmetry.space_group_name_H-M   'P 1'
#
loop_
_entity.id
_entity.type
_entity.pdbx_description
1 polymer ?
#
loop_
_entity_poly.entity_id
_entity_poly.type
_entity_poly.pdbx_seq_one_letter_code
_entity_poly.pdbx_strand_id
1 'polypeptide(L)'
;MAIFLDKLPGVKVEIIVNGQSLTEYDCDEEIAEADTVTKYVESQSGAEFAIKFTVTDPKPESFLTVEYFIDGKSTTGNLVWQERYQHKSTHHSTHRGIRTRQGSKVYEQRYCFSELKTDDSAIGNAGEELKSALAKTGIISVTVRRVKNVREVPREGPVVQGIFMNATTPETVPEKALKGRALSHQLRYEEQVFELSEQALKSYSYSQPRVIEERAPGDTRMVWEYIDTRTKPFVTYNFLYRSRVALKALCVIPRSPSPAPLEERPVEELSGEEAREVLRLKREREEAARRIKQEHGVKRERTGDSSSDAFADDDEVSFVSAKRVRSSALRADAEIEIVDLT
;
A
#
# COMPACT_ATOMS: atom_id res chain seq x y z
N MET A 1 -4.44 -12.47 -2.97
CA MET A 1 -3.60 -13.68 -2.81
C MET A 1 -3.06 -13.66 -1.38
N ALA A 2 -2.45 -14.73 -0.88
CA ALA A 2 -1.88 -14.74 0.47
C ALA A 2 -0.37 -14.93 0.42
N ILE A 3 0.36 -14.30 1.34
CA ILE A 3 1.82 -14.33 1.34
C ILE A 3 2.35 -15.70 1.79
N PHE A 4 3.12 -16.33 0.92
CA PHE A 4 3.99 -17.46 1.24
C PHE A 4 5.44 -17.02 1.10
N LEU A 5 6.29 -17.52 1.99
CA LEU A 5 7.73 -17.35 1.90
C LEU A 5 8.31 -18.76 1.75
N ASP A 6 9.10 -18.99 0.68
CA ASP A 6 9.61 -20.33 0.37
C ASP A 6 10.45 -20.93 1.51
N LYS A 7 11.04 -20.06 2.35
CA LYS A 7 11.80 -20.47 3.54
C LYS A 7 10.93 -21.02 4.67
N LEU A 8 9.63 -20.75 4.67
CA LEU A 8 8.68 -21.23 5.66
C LEU A 8 7.40 -21.74 4.97
N PRO A 9 7.49 -22.86 4.24
CA PRO A 9 6.33 -23.43 3.56
C PRO A 9 5.25 -23.84 4.57
N GLY A 10 4.01 -23.87 4.11
CA GLY A 10 2.86 -24.21 4.95
C GLY A 10 2.44 -23.10 5.93
N VAL A 11 3.19 -22.01 6.04
CA VAL A 11 2.80 -20.85 6.86
C VAL A 11 2.21 -19.74 6.00
N LYS A 12 1.09 -19.20 6.46
CA LYS A 12 0.35 -18.14 5.80
C LYS A 12 -0.12 -17.10 6.81
N VAL A 13 0.12 -15.82 6.50
CA VAL A 13 -0.31 -14.68 7.30
C VAL A 13 -1.32 -13.86 6.51
N GLU A 14 -2.43 -13.49 7.14
CA GLU A 14 -3.50 -12.72 6.50
C GLU A 14 -3.95 -11.59 7.43
N ILE A 15 -4.27 -10.43 6.85
CA ILE A 15 -5.01 -9.37 7.56
C ILE A 15 -6.50 -9.59 7.29
N ILE A 16 -7.29 -9.69 8.36
CA ILE A 16 -8.70 -10.00 8.34
C ILE A 16 -9.50 -8.77 8.78
N VAL A 17 -10.48 -8.36 7.97
CA VAL A 17 -11.47 -7.32 8.31
C VAL A 17 -12.86 -7.92 8.12
N ASN A 18 -13.75 -7.77 9.12
CA ASN A 18 -15.11 -8.35 9.08
C ASN A 18 -15.14 -9.87 8.78
N GLY A 19 -14.12 -10.61 9.22
CA GLY A 19 -14.00 -12.05 8.98
C GLY A 19 -13.47 -12.45 7.60
N GLN A 20 -13.18 -11.49 6.71
CA GLN A 20 -12.65 -11.72 5.37
C GLN A 20 -11.18 -11.30 5.27
N SER A 21 -10.37 -12.08 4.54
CA SER A 21 -8.99 -11.71 4.24
C SER A 21 -8.95 -10.53 3.27
N LEU A 22 -8.16 -9.51 3.59
CA LEU A 22 -7.93 -8.38 2.70
C LEU A 22 -7.20 -8.79 1.43
N THR A 23 -7.48 -8.09 0.33
CA THR A 23 -6.71 -8.22 -0.90
C THR A 23 -5.32 -7.65 -0.69
N GLU A 24 -4.31 -8.49 -0.91
CA GLU A 24 -2.91 -8.11 -0.95
C GLU A 24 -2.51 -7.69 -2.36
N TYR A 25 -1.75 -6.61 -2.46
CA TYR A 25 -1.18 -6.09 -3.70
C TYR A 25 0.35 -6.07 -3.61
N ASP A 26 1.00 -6.22 -4.76
CA ASP A 26 2.46 -6.22 -4.85
C ASP A 26 3.04 -4.86 -4.48
N CYS A 27 4.20 -4.89 -3.83
CA CYS A 27 4.97 -3.72 -3.44
C CYS A 27 6.25 -3.72 -4.28
N ASP A 28 6.27 -2.86 -5.30
CA ASP A 28 7.41 -2.72 -6.21
C ASP A 28 8.56 -1.90 -5.61
N GLU A 29 8.37 -1.34 -4.40
CA GLU A 29 9.46 -0.71 -3.65
C GLU A 29 10.52 -1.78 -3.32
N GLU A 30 11.75 -1.59 -3.80
CA GLU A 30 12.93 -2.45 -3.60
C GLU A 30 13.27 -2.62 -2.11
N ILE A 31 12.50 -3.44 -1.41
CA ILE A 31 12.78 -3.94 -0.05
C ILE A 31 12.67 -5.47 -0.07
N ALA A 32 13.20 -6.08 -1.13
CA ALA A 32 13.28 -7.52 -1.26
C ALA A 32 14.49 -8.04 -0.46
N GLU A 33 14.38 -8.04 0.87
CA GLU A 33 15.24 -8.91 1.66
C GLU A 33 14.77 -10.35 1.46
N ALA A 34 15.70 -11.29 1.25
CA ALA A 34 15.37 -12.69 0.95
C ALA A 34 14.53 -13.41 2.03
N ASP A 35 14.38 -12.81 3.22
CA ASP A 35 13.63 -13.30 4.38
C ASP A 35 12.35 -12.50 4.65
N THR A 36 12.05 -11.49 3.83
CA THR A 36 10.97 -10.53 4.07
C THR A 36 10.06 -10.44 2.84
N VAL A 37 8.75 -10.52 3.05
CA VAL A 37 7.78 -10.18 2.01
C VAL A 37 6.95 -9.00 2.47
N THR A 38 6.82 -8.02 1.57
CA THR A 38 6.07 -6.79 1.79
C THR A 38 4.94 -6.71 0.77
N LYS A 39 3.71 -6.47 1.23
CA LYS A 39 2.52 -6.28 0.40
C LYS A 39 1.73 -5.06 0.86
N TYR A 40 1.01 -4.44 -0.06
CA TYR A 40 0.00 -3.45 0.30
C TYR A 40 -1.33 -4.11 0.62
N VAL A 41 -2.08 -3.53 1.56
CA VAL A 41 -3.48 -3.86 1.83
C VAL A 41 -4.30 -2.58 1.94
N GLU A 42 -5.58 -2.66 1.57
CA GLU A 42 -6.49 -1.52 1.67
C GLU A 42 -6.98 -1.35 3.12
N SER A 43 -6.77 -0.16 3.69
CA SER A 43 -7.29 0.24 5.00
C SER A 43 -8.49 1.16 4.85
N GLN A 44 -9.52 0.92 5.67
CA GLN A 44 -10.69 1.78 5.79
C GLN A 44 -10.79 2.31 7.22
N SER A 45 -10.96 3.62 7.38
CA SER A 45 -11.15 4.28 8.67
C SER A 45 -12.27 3.63 9.49
N GLY A 46 -11.98 3.37 10.77
CA GLY A 46 -12.88 2.73 11.72
C GLY A 46 -12.98 1.21 11.57
N ALA A 47 -12.43 0.61 10.52
CA ALA A 47 -12.51 -0.84 10.34
C ALA A 47 -11.63 -1.58 11.37
N GLU A 48 -12.25 -2.49 12.12
CA GLU A 48 -11.54 -3.43 12.97
C GLU A 48 -10.78 -4.45 12.12
N PHE A 49 -9.55 -4.74 12.52
CA PHE A 49 -8.74 -5.75 11.84
C PHE A 49 -8.12 -6.76 12.80
N ALA A 50 -7.79 -7.92 12.27
CA ALA A 50 -7.09 -8.97 12.98
C ALA A 50 -6.00 -9.59 12.10
N ILE A 51 -4.93 -10.08 12.74
CA ILE A 51 -3.84 -10.78 12.07
C ILE A 51 -4.07 -12.26 12.25
N LYS A 52 -4.31 -12.99 11.16
CA LYS A 52 -4.51 -14.43 11.17
C LYS A 52 -3.24 -15.14 10.74
N PHE A 53 -2.71 -16.00 11.60
CA PHE A 53 -1.55 -16.82 11.34
C PHE A 53 -1.99 -18.27 11.17
N THR A 54 -1.73 -18.86 10.01
CA THR A 54 -2.16 -20.21 9.64
C THR A 54 -0.94 -21.09 9.38
N VAL A 55 -0.98 -22.32 9.88
CA VAL A 55 0.00 -23.38 9.64
C VAL A 55 -0.73 -24.57 9.00
N THR A 56 -0.21 -25.03 7.88
CA THR A 56 -0.67 -26.15 7.05
C THR A 56 0.50 -27.07 6.73
N ASP A 57 0.24 -28.19 6.08
CA ASP A 57 1.31 -29.07 5.59
C ASP A 57 2.02 -28.45 4.35
N PRO A 58 3.36 -28.58 4.22
CA PRO A 58 4.27 -29.20 5.18
C PRO A 58 4.43 -28.34 6.44
N LYS A 59 4.33 -28.99 7.59
CA LYS A 59 4.46 -28.30 8.89
C LYS A 59 5.91 -27.84 9.11
N PRO A 60 6.12 -26.73 9.82
CA PRO A 60 7.45 -26.31 10.25
C PRO A 60 8.14 -27.40 11.09
N GLU A 61 9.42 -27.63 10.83
CA GLU A 61 10.23 -28.62 11.57
C GLU A 61 10.51 -28.19 13.03
N SER A 62 10.58 -26.89 13.26
CA SER A 62 10.88 -26.28 14.56
C SER A 62 9.66 -25.59 15.19
N PHE A 63 9.67 -25.41 16.50
CA PHE A 63 8.75 -24.48 17.17
C PHE A 63 8.98 -23.06 16.65
N LEU A 64 7.89 -22.28 16.58
CA LEU A 64 7.96 -20.90 16.09
C LEU A 64 7.47 -19.93 17.17
N THR A 65 8.16 -18.81 17.33
CA THR A 65 7.63 -17.64 18.02
C THR A 65 7.28 -16.58 17.00
N VAL A 66 6.07 -16.04 17.09
CA VAL A 66 5.53 -15.03 16.19
C VAL A 66 5.38 -13.73 16.98
N GLU A 67 6.00 -12.64 16.56
CA GLU A 67 5.83 -11.33 17.19
C GLU A 67 5.14 -10.37 16.22
N TYR A 68 4.12 -9.68 16.73
CA TYR A 68 3.37 -8.68 15.98
C TYR A 68 3.87 -7.28 16.34
N PHE A 69 4.19 -6.51 15.31
CA PHE A 69 4.48 -5.09 15.40
C PHE A 69 3.48 -4.34 14.55
N ILE A 70 2.81 -3.35 15.13
CA ILE A 70 1.88 -2.49 14.41
C ILE A 70 2.35 -1.06 14.63
N ASP A 71 2.63 -0.35 13.54
CA ASP A 71 3.27 0.97 13.57
C ASP A 71 4.59 1.01 14.36
N GLY A 72 5.33 -0.09 14.30
CA GLY A 72 6.57 -0.27 15.06
C GLY A 72 6.38 -0.58 16.55
N LYS A 73 5.14 -0.65 17.04
CA LYS A 73 4.83 -0.99 18.45
C LYS A 73 4.65 -2.50 18.57
N SER A 74 5.39 -3.12 19.48
CA SER A 74 5.20 -4.54 19.79
C SER A 74 3.93 -4.72 20.60
N THR A 75 3.00 -5.53 20.12
CA THR A 75 1.66 -5.65 20.71
C THR A 75 1.41 -6.95 21.46
N THR A 76 2.46 -7.73 21.76
CA THR A 76 2.52 -9.16 22.18
C THR A 76 2.80 -10.12 21.02
N GLY A 77 3.48 -11.22 21.34
CA GLY A 77 3.79 -12.31 20.40
C GLY A 77 3.21 -13.64 20.87
N ASN A 78 3.03 -14.58 19.95
CA ASN A 78 2.52 -15.93 20.19
C ASN A 78 3.60 -17.00 20.05
N LEU A 79 3.55 -18.03 20.91
CA LEU A 79 4.30 -19.25 20.72
C LEU A 79 3.43 -20.24 19.95
N VAL A 80 3.90 -20.69 18.78
CA VAL A 80 3.20 -21.65 17.92
C VAL A 80 3.73 -23.04 18.22
N TRP A 81 2.87 -23.82 18.89
CA TRP A 81 3.20 -25.12 19.47
C TRP A 81 3.10 -26.27 18.46
N GLN A 82 4.19 -27.02 18.30
CA GLN A 82 4.25 -28.19 17.40
C GLN A 82 3.14 -29.20 17.68
N GLU A 83 2.95 -29.56 18.95
CA GLU A 83 1.94 -30.53 19.38
C GLU A 83 0.50 -30.11 19.05
N ARG A 84 0.20 -28.80 18.99
CA ARG A 84 -1.16 -28.29 18.67
C ARG A 84 -1.55 -28.46 17.20
N TYR A 85 -0.58 -28.64 16.32
CA TYR A 85 -0.81 -28.95 14.91
C TYR A 85 -0.32 -30.34 14.50
N GLN A 86 0.40 -31.08 15.34
CA GLN A 86 0.81 -32.46 15.02
C GLN A 86 -0.38 -33.33 14.59
N HIS A 87 -1.52 -33.23 15.26
CA HIS A 87 -2.71 -34.04 14.98
C HIS A 87 -3.76 -33.40 14.06
N LYS A 88 -3.54 -32.17 13.59
CA LYS A 88 -4.47 -31.46 12.69
C LYS A 88 -3.79 -31.19 11.34
N SER A 89 -4.56 -31.27 10.26
CA SER A 89 -4.06 -30.85 8.93
C SER A 89 -3.85 -29.34 8.83
N THR A 90 -4.55 -28.55 9.66
CA THR A 90 -4.44 -27.09 9.65
C THR A 90 -4.67 -26.52 11.04
N HIS A 91 -3.84 -25.57 11.43
CA HIS A 91 -3.98 -24.77 12.63
C HIS A 91 -4.00 -23.30 12.26
N HIS A 92 -4.87 -22.51 12.89
CA HIS A 92 -4.86 -21.07 12.75
C HIS A 92 -4.99 -20.41 14.12
N SER A 93 -4.33 -19.28 14.26
CA SER A 93 -4.49 -18.37 15.39
C SER A 93 -4.85 -16.98 14.86
N THR A 94 -5.54 -16.19 15.67
CA THR A 94 -5.97 -14.85 15.27
C THR A 94 -5.64 -13.86 16.37
N HIS A 95 -4.90 -12.83 16.02
CA HIS A 95 -4.49 -11.77 16.92
C HIS A 95 -5.31 -10.51 16.62
N ARG A 96 -6.18 -10.12 17.55
CA ARG A 96 -7.23 -9.11 17.32
C ARG A 96 -6.99 -7.78 18.03
N GLY A 97 -6.10 -7.79 19.02
CA GLY A 97 -5.98 -6.67 19.94
C GLY A 97 -4.93 -6.89 21.01
N ILE A 98 -4.76 -5.85 21.85
CA ILE A 98 -3.99 -5.96 23.09
C ILE A 98 -4.91 -6.48 24.18
N ARG A 99 -4.37 -7.33 25.04
CA ARG A 99 -5.09 -7.90 26.18
C ARG A 99 -4.54 -7.36 27.48
N THR A 100 -5.44 -6.90 28.31
CA THR A 100 -5.17 -6.43 29.66
C THR A 100 -5.91 -7.33 30.64
N ARG A 101 -5.22 -7.81 31.66
CA ARG A 101 -5.84 -8.59 32.73
C ARG A 101 -6.12 -7.67 33.90
N GLN A 102 -7.33 -7.74 34.44
CA GLN A 102 -7.71 -7.05 35.68
C GLN A 102 -8.34 -8.09 36.62
N GLY A 103 -7.60 -8.47 37.66
CA GLY A 103 -7.97 -9.60 38.52
C GLY A 103 -8.10 -10.93 37.76
N SER A 104 -9.25 -11.59 37.87
CA SER A 104 -9.55 -12.85 37.15
C SER A 104 -9.99 -12.63 35.70
N LYS A 105 -10.39 -11.40 35.35
CA LYS A 105 -10.95 -11.06 34.05
C LYS A 105 -9.88 -10.60 33.07
N VAL A 106 -10.06 -10.94 31.80
CA VAL A 106 -9.19 -10.48 30.72
C VAL A 106 -10.02 -9.67 29.75
N TYR A 107 -9.48 -8.52 29.39
CA TYR A 107 -10.08 -7.52 28.57
C TYR A 107 -9.27 -7.40 27.28
N GLU A 108 -9.92 -7.38 26.12
CA GLU A 108 -9.29 -7.23 24.81
C GLU A 108 -9.70 -5.88 24.20
N GLN A 109 -8.71 -5.05 23.87
CA GLN A 109 -8.86 -3.82 23.09
C GLN A 109 -8.45 -4.10 21.65
N ARG A 110 -9.42 -4.03 20.74
CA ARG A 110 -9.21 -4.40 19.34
C ARG A 110 -8.49 -3.32 18.56
N TYR A 111 -7.79 -3.74 17.51
CA TYR A 111 -7.17 -2.82 16.58
C TYR A 111 -8.17 -2.28 15.58
N CYS A 112 -8.09 -0.99 15.30
CA CYS A 112 -8.80 -0.36 14.19
C CYS A 112 -7.86 0.50 13.36
N PHE A 113 -8.13 0.58 12.07
CA PHE A 113 -7.47 1.57 11.23
C PHE A 113 -8.09 2.94 11.49
N SER A 114 -7.25 3.95 11.70
CA SER A 114 -7.69 5.33 11.86
C SER A 114 -7.01 6.20 10.83
N GLU A 115 -7.73 7.16 10.28
CA GLU A 115 -7.14 8.22 9.45
C GLU A 115 -5.99 8.92 10.20
N LEU A 116 -4.90 9.15 9.47
CA LEU A 116 -3.78 9.96 9.93
C LEU A 116 -4.13 11.42 9.67
N LYS A 117 -4.27 12.22 10.75
CA LYS A 117 -4.57 13.64 10.63
C LYS A 117 -3.27 14.41 10.38
N THR A 118 -3.30 15.34 9.42
CA THR A 118 -2.16 16.19 9.09
C THR A 118 -2.49 17.67 9.27
N ASP A 119 -1.46 18.47 9.56
CA ASP A 119 -1.56 19.94 9.63
C ASP A 119 -0.36 20.66 8.97
N ASP A 120 -0.46 21.99 8.84
CA ASP A 120 0.56 22.85 8.21
C ASP A 120 1.74 23.22 9.14
N SER A 121 1.78 22.63 10.34
CA SER A 121 2.73 22.98 11.38
C SER A 121 4.19 22.76 10.95
N ALA A 122 5.11 23.45 11.60
CA ALA A 122 6.54 23.22 11.38
C ALA A 122 7.01 21.94 12.09
N ILE A 123 8.01 21.26 11.51
CA ILE A 123 8.69 20.15 12.19
C ILE A 123 9.58 20.78 13.26
N GLY A 124 9.16 20.71 14.52
CA GLY A 124 9.96 21.18 15.66
C GLY A 124 11.22 20.34 15.90
N ASN A 125 11.90 20.60 17.02
CA ASN A 125 13.17 19.94 17.38
C ASN A 125 13.07 18.41 17.55
N ALA A 126 11.87 17.85 17.72
CA ALA A 126 11.60 16.41 17.77
C ALA A 126 11.51 15.74 16.37
N GLY A 127 12.03 16.39 15.32
CA GLY A 127 11.86 15.95 13.94
C GLY A 127 12.42 14.56 13.62
N GLU A 128 13.52 14.14 14.25
CA GLU A 128 14.11 12.81 14.00
C GLU A 128 13.30 11.67 14.64
N GLU A 129 12.80 11.86 15.86
CA GLU A 129 11.92 10.89 16.52
C GLU A 129 10.61 10.74 15.75
N LEU A 130 10.02 11.86 15.30
CA LEU A 130 8.84 11.87 14.47
C LEU A 130 9.06 11.14 13.14
N LYS A 131 10.18 11.40 12.45
CA LYS A 131 10.55 10.69 11.21
C LYS A 131 10.69 9.18 11.44
N SER A 132 11.31 8.78 12.55
CA SER A 132 11.49 7.38 12.92
C SER A 132 10.16 6.69 13.21
N ALA A 133 9.24 7.37 13.90
CA ALA A 133 7.88 6.87 14.13
C ALA A 133 7.12 6.73 12.80
N LEU A 134 7.11 7.78 11.97
CA LEU A 134 6.44 7.80 10.67
C LEU A 134 7.03 6.81 9.65
N ALA A 135 8.28 6.38 9.81
CA ALA A 135 8.86 5.32 8.99
C ALA A 135 8.25 3.95 9.28
N LYS A 136 7.69 3.75 10.48
CA LYS A 136 7.06 2.50 10.89
C LYS A 136 5.53 2.59 10.84
N THR A 137 4.96 3.78 10.85
CA THR A 137 3.51 4.02 10.71
C THR A 137 2.98 3.48 9.38
N GLY A 138 1.77 2.95 9.39
CA GLY A 138 1.16 2.37 8.20
C GLY A 138 1.69 0.96 7.91
N ILE A 139 2.32 0.29 8.87
CA ILE A 139 2.93 -1.03 8.68
C ILE A 139 2.49 -1.98 9.79
N ILE A 140 1.93 -3.12 9.38
CA ILE A 140 1.76 -4.30 10.23
C ILE A 140 2.87 -5.29 9.88
N SER A 141 3.78 -5.55 10.81
CA SER A 141 4.87 -6.51 10.65
C SER A 141 4.65 -7.73 11.52
N VAL A 142 4.74 -8.91 10.93
CA VAL A 142 4.67 -10.20 11.61
C VAL A 142 6.03 -10.88 11.45
N THR A 143 6.79 -10.93 12.53
CA THR A 143 8.11 -11.57 12.53
C THR A 143 8.01 -12.97 13.11
N VAL A 144 8.65 -13.93 12.47
CA VAL A 144 8.68 -15.32 12.92
C VAL A 144 10.12 -15.70 13.23
N ARG A 145 10.34 -16.34 14.38
CA ARG A 145 11.64 -16.88 14.78
C ARG A 145 11.51 -18.36 15.10
N ARG A 146 12.55 -19.13 14.79
CA ARG A 146 12.62 -20.55 15.12
C ARG A 146 13.20 -20.73 16.51
N VAL A 147 12.59 -21.60 17.30
CA VAL A 147 12.98 -21.85 18.69
C VAL A 147 13.04 -23.34 19.00
N LYS A 148 13.81 -23.69 20.02
CA LYS A 148 13.99 -25.05 20.55
C LYS A 148 13.97 -25.03 22.07
N ASN A 149 14.02 -26.21 22.68
CA ASN A 149 14.08 -26.38 24.14
C ASN A 149 12.93 -25.65 24.87
N VAL A 150 11.73 -25.67 24.25
CA VAL A 150 10.52 -25.07 24.81
C VAL A 150 10.12 -25.84 26.06
N ARG A 151 10.07 -25.15 27.21
CA ARG A 151 9.67 -25.75 28.48
C ARG A 151 8.96 -24.76 29.39
N GLU A 152 8.09 -25.29 30.24
CA GLU A 152 7.39 -24.55 31.26
C GLU A 152 8.24 -24.52 32.55
N VAL A 153 8.44 -23.34 33.12
CA VAL A 153 9.23 -23.16 34.35
C VAL A 153 8.46 -22.29 35.35
N PRO A 154 8.67 -22.48 36.67
CA PRO A 154 8.13 -21.57 37.67
C PRO A 154 8.58 -20.14 37.42
N ARG A 155 7.67 -19.18 37.64
CA ARG A 155 7.97 -17.77 37.47
C ARG A 155 8.64 -17.23 38.73
N GLU A 156 9.98 -17.22 38.74
CA GLU A 156 10.80 -16.64 39.81
C GLU A 156 11.08 -15.14 39.56
N GLY A 157 11.08 -14.32 40.62
CA GLY A 157 11.42 -12.88 40.55
C GLY A 157 10.23 -11.93 40.33
N PRO A 158 10.38 -10.63 40.67
CA PRO A 158 9.31 -9.62 40.61
C PRO A 158 8.64 -9.55 39.23
N VAL A 159 7.32 -9.30 39.22
CA VAL A 159 6.57 -9.07 37.97
C VAL A 159 7.11 -7.79 37.36
N VAL A 160 7.96 -7.90 36.33
CA VAL A 160 8.31 -6.75 35.51
C VAL A 160 7.06 -6.47 34.68
N GLN A 161 6.38 -5.38 35.03
CA GLN A 161 5.30 -4.81 34.24
C GLN A 161 5.85 -4.66 32.83
N GLY A 162 5.34 -5.48 31.88
CA GLY A 162 5.70 -5.31 30.49
C GLY A 162 5.26 -3.91 30.11
N ILE A 163 6.22 -2.98 30.02
CA ILE A 163 5.97 -1.64 29.53
C ILE A 163 5.57 -1.85 28.08
N PHE A 164 4.26 -1.96 27.84
CA PHE A 164 3.72 -1.70 26.52
C PHE A 164 4.05 -0.24 26.28
N MET A 165 5.15 -0.01 25.56
CA MET A 165 5.62 1.31 25.21
C MET A 165 4.51 1.98 24.41
N ASN A 166 3.77 2.86 25.09
CA ASN A 166 2.87 3.82 24.47
C ASN A 166 3.73 4.89 23.76
N ALA A 167 4.48 4.49 22.73
CA ALA A 167 4.97 5.44 21.75
C ALA A 167 3.74 5.84 20.93
N THR A 168 3.00 6.84 21.39
CA THR A 168 1.85 7.38 20.68
C THR A 168 2.37 8.10 19.45
N THR A 169 1.98 7.65 18.26
CA THR A 169 2.05 8.52 17.09
C THR A 169 1.19 9.73 17.42
N PRO A 170 1.70 10.97 17.23
CA PRO A 170 0.92 12.16 17.55
C PRO A 170 -0.45 12.09 16.89
N GLU A 171 -1.49 12.60 17.58
CA GLU A 171 -2.85 12.58 17.02
C GLU A 171 -2.91 13.32 15.67
N THR A 172 -2.10 14.37 15.54
CA THR A 172 -1.91 15.16 14.32
C THR A 172 -0.42 15.26 14.00
N VAL A 173 -0.04 15.05 12.74
CA VAL A 173 1.35 15.14 12.28
C VAL A 173 1.53 16.25 11.24
N PRO A 174 2.63 17.02 11.27
CA PRO A 174 2.92 17.98 10.21
C PRO A 174 2.97 17.31 8.84
N GLU A 175 2.26 17.85 7.84
CA GLU A 175 2.26 17.31 6.47
C GLU A 175 3.69 17.27 5.89
N LYS A 176 4.50 18.27 6.23
CA LYS A 176 5.93 18.35 5.89
C LYS A 176 6.74 17.14 6.39
N ALA A 177 6.31 16.48 7.47
CA ALA A 177 7.00 15.31 8.00
C ALA A 177 6.77 14.05 7.15
N LEU A 178 5.70 14.01 6.35
CA LEU A 178 5.39 12.87 5.47
C LEU A 178 6.29 12.81 4.24
N LYS A 179 6.90 13.94 3.82
CA LYS A 179 7.86 14.00 2.70
C LYS A 179 7.40 13.26 1.44
N GLY A 180 6.13 13.39 1.05
CA GLY A 180 5.58 12.73 -0.14
C GLY A 180 5.29 11.23 0.01
N ARG A 181 5.44 10.65 1.21
CA ARG A 181 4.95 9.30 1.49
C ARG A 181 3.44 9.31 1.47
N ALA A 182 2.85 8.36 0.76
CA ALA A 182 1.40 8.17 0.72
C ALA A 182 0.88 7.50 2.01
N LEU A 183 1.26 7.97 3.19
CA LEU A 183 0.74 7.47 4.47
C LEU A 183 -0.65 8.07 4.71
N SER A 184 -1.65 7.22 4.90
CA SER A 184 -3.04 7.66 5.05
C SER A 184 -3.65 7.33 6.40
N HIS A 185 -3.18 6.27 7.06
CA HIS A 185 -3.81 5.70 8.24
C HIS A 185 -2.75 5.31 9.28
N GLN A 186 -3.18 5.18 10.52
CA GLN A 186 -2.41 4.73 11.67
C GLN A 186 -3.22 3.75 12.53
N LEU A 187 -2.55 3.06 13.44
CA LEU A 187 -3.17 2.21 14.44
C LEU A 187 -3.93 3.06 15.48
N ARG A 188 -5.17 2.66 15.73
CA ARG A 188 -5.92 3.07 16.91
C ARG A 188 -6.47 1.83 17.63
N TYR A 189 -6.80 1.99 18.90
CA TYR A 189 -7.50 1.01 19.69
C TYR A 189 -8.96 1.39 19.80
N GLU A 190 -9.83 0.39 19.72
CA GLU A 190 -11.24 0.59 20.00
C GLU A 190 -11.46 1.04 21.45
N GLU A 191 -12.33 2.02 21.65
CA GLU A 191 -12.67 2.52 22.99
C GLU A 191 -13.45 1.46 23.79
N GLN A 192 -14.24 0.65 23.09
CA GLN A 192 -14.93 -0.47 23.69
C GLN A 192 -13.95 -1.60 24.01
N VAL A 193 -13.93 -1.98 25.29
CA VAL A 193 -13.09 -3.07 25.78
C VAL A 193 -13.96 -4.31 26.00
N PHE A 194 -13.57 -5.43 25.40
CA PHE A 194 -14.35 -6.67 25.49
C PHE A 194 -13.80 -7.57 26.59
N GLU A 195 -14.65 -7.95 27.55
CA GLU A 195 -14.32 -9.02 28.49
C GLU A 195 -14.32 -10.37 27.75
N LEU A 196 -13.19 -11.08 27.77
CA LEU A 196 -13.05 -12.39 27.15
C LEU A 196 -13.73 -13.47 28.01
N SER A 197 -14.55 -14.30 27.37
CA SER A 197 -15.13 -15.48 28.01
C SER A 197 -14.08 -16.52 28.36
N GLU A 198 -14.37 -17.41 29.32
CA GLU A 198 -13.49 -18.53 29.64
C GLU A 198 -13.18 -19.42 28.42
N GLN A 199 -14.14 -19.60 27.51
CA GLN A 199 -13.97 -20.37 26.29
C GLN A 199 -12.96 -19.71 25.34
N ALA A 200 -13.05 -18.38 25.18
CA ALA A 200 -12.05 -17.61 24.45
C ALA A 200 -10.68 -17.71 25.13
N LEU A 201 -10.61 -17.62 26.45
CA LEU A 201 -9.34 -17.75 27.18
C LEU A 201 -8.67 -19.10 27.01
N LYS A 202 -9.46 -20.19 26.98
CA LYS A 202 -8.94 -21.55 26.73
C LYS A 202 -8.38 -21.71 25.32
N SER A 203 -9.02 -21.11 24.30
CA SER A 203 -8.51 -21.13 22.93
C SER A 203 -7.25 -20.27 22.72
N TYR A 204 -7.06 -19.23 23.55
CA TYR A 204 -5.94 -18.29 23.48
C TYR A 204 -4.79 -18.57 24.47
N SER A 205 -4.87 -19.63 25.27
CA SER A 205 -3.87 -19.95 26.29
C SER A 205 -2.51 -20.29 25.65
N TYR A 206 -1.43 -19.77 26.26
CA TYR A 206 0.00 -19.94 25.94
C TYR A 206 0.69 -18.88 25.06
N SER A 207 0.49 -17.60 25.40
CA SER A 207 1.48 -16.53 25.16
C SER A 207 0.91 -15.17 25.58
N GLN A 208 0.93 -14.86 26.87
CA GLN A 208 0.59 -13.51 27.32
C GLN A 208 1.58 -13.03 28.40
N PRO A 209 2.20 -11.84 28.22
CA PRO A 209 2.72 -11.09 29.36
C PRO A 209 1.52 -10.73 30.26
N ARG A 210 1.61 -11.11 31.53
CA ARG A 210 0.57 -10.83 32.51
C ARG A 210 0.87 -9.50 33.18
N VAL A 211 -0.05 -8.55 33.13
CA VAL A 211 -0.15 -7.55 34.20
C VAL A 211 -0.95 -8.22 35.30
N ILE A 212 -0.31 -8.59 36.41
CA ILE A 212 -0.98 -9.12 37.58
C ILE A 212 -0.67 -8.17 38.74
N GLU A 213 -1.71 -7.75 39.47
CA GLU A 213 -1.54 -7.02 40.73
C GLU A 213 -1.21 -7.99 41.89
N GLU A 214 -1.63 -9.26 41.85
CA GLU A 214 -1.28 -10.28 42.85
C GLU A 214 -1.05 -11.70 42.26
N ARG A 215 0.04 -12.36 42.69
CA ARG A 215 0.45 -13.69 42.19
C ARG A 215 -0.48 -14.80 42.68
N ALA A 216 -0.99 -15.61 41.77
CA ALA A 216 -1.59 -16.90 42.11
C ALA A 216 -0.48 -17.95 42.39
N PRO A 217 -0.67 -18.86 43.36
CA PRO A 217 0.19 -20.04 43.53
C PRO A 217 0.24 -20.87 42.25
N GLY A 218 1.44 -21.25 41.79
CA GLY A 218 1.63 -22.03 40.56
C GLY A 218 1.76 -21.22 39.26
N ASP A 219 2.08 -19.91 39.34
CA ASP A 219 2.38 -19.13 38.13
C ASP A 219 3.66 -19.63 37.43
N THR A 220 3.51 -20.06 36.19
CA THR A 220 4.58 -20.56 35.34
C THR A 220 4.81 -19.61 34.15
N ARG A 221 5.99 -19.71 33.53
CA ARG A 221 6.31 -19.06 32.27
C ARG A 221 6.93 -20.06 31.31
N MET A 222 6.75 -19.80 30.02
CA MET A 222 7.45 -20.53 28.99
C MET A 222 8.85 -19.94 28.80
N VAL A 223 9.85 -20.81 28.65
CA VAL A 223 11.19 -20.45 28.22
C VAL A 223 11.57 -21.28 27.01
N TRP A 224 12.42 -20.71 26.17
CA TRP A 224 12.91 -21.31 24.94
C TRP A 224 14.26 -20.72 24.57
N GLU A 225 14.94 -21.39 23.66
CA GLU A 225 16.18 -20.93 23.06
C GLU A 225 15.94 -20.63 21.58
N TYR A 226 16.48 -19.51 21.08
CA TYR A 226 16.44 -19.23 19.64
C TYR A 226 17.39 -20.17 18.90
N ILE A 227 16.91 -20.75 17.80
CA ILE A 227 17.76 -21.54 16.90
C ILE A 227 18.68 -20.59 16.13
N ASP A 228 18.11 -19.48 15.65
CA ASP A 228 18.79 -18.41 14.95
C ASP A 228 19.25 -17.30 15.90
N THR A 229 19.95 -16.29 15.39
CA THR A 229 20.29 -15.09 16.17
C THR A 229 19.03 -14.39 16.66
N ARG A 230 18.96 -14.03 17.95
CA ARG A 230 17.80 -13.31 18.52
C ARG A 230 17.47 -12.01 17.77
N THR A 231 18.50 -11.34 17.25
CA THR A 231 18.42 -10.03 16.59
C THR A 231 17.78 -10.10 15.21
N LYS A 232 17.96 -11.19 14.46
CA LYS A 232 17.44 -11.33 13.11
C LYS A 232 16.28 -12.35 13.09
N PRO A 233 15.06 -11.95 12.68
CA PRO A 233 13.97 -12.91 12.50
C PRO A 233 14.27 -13.91 11.38
N PHE A 234 13.63 -15.08 11.44
CA PHE A 234 13.75 -16.10 10.40
C PHE A 234 13.00 -15.67 9.13
N VAL A 235 11.75 -15.19 9.30
CA VAL A 235 10.99 -14.56 8.23
C VAL A 235 10.18 -13.37 8.75
N THR A 236 9.91 -12.40 7.88
CA THR A 236 9.08 -11.22 8.18
C THR A 236 8.01 -11.01 7.12
N TYR A 237 6.77 -10.82 7.55
CA TYR A 237 5.66 -10.43 6.69
C TYR A 237 5.26 -9.00 7.01
N ASN A 238 5.36 -8.10 6.03
CA ASN A 238 4.98 -6.71 6.16
C ASN A 238 3.72 -6.42 5.33
N PHE A 239 2.72 -5.83 5.98
CA PHE A 239 1.52 -5.32 5.33
C PHE A 239 1.50 -3.80 5.45
N LEU A 240 1.75 -3.13 4.33
CA LEU A 240 1.65 -1.69 4.19
C LEU A 240 0.19 -1.32 3.99
N TYR A 241 -0.48 -0.87 5.04
CA TYR A 241 -1.91 -0.57 4.96
C TYR A 241 -2.14 0.88 4.55
N ARG A 242 -2.97 1.09 3.51
CA ARG A 242 -3.19 2.38 2.85
C ARG A 242 -4.64 2.53 2.41
N SER A 243 -5.15 3.76 2.39
CA SER A 243 -6.49 4.04 1.87
C SER A 243 -6.58 3.73 0.38
N ARG A 244 -7.79 3.48 -0.13
CA ARG A 244 -8.04 3.33 -1.58
C ARG A 244 -7.45 4.48 -2.40
N VAL A 245 -7.57 5.71 -1.89
CA VAL A 245 -7.05 6.91 -2.54
C VAL A 245 -5.52 6.88 -2.59
N ALA A 246 -4.86 6.51 -1.50
CA ALA A 246 -3.41 6.37 -1.44
C ALA A 246 -2.92 5.24 -2.36
N LEU A 247 -3.60 4.09 -2.41
CA LEU A 247 -3.23 2.98 -3.31
C LEU A 247 -3.39 3.35 -4.80
N LYS A 248 -4.41 4.15 -5.16
CA LYS A 248 -4.54 4.73 -6.50
C LYS A 248 -3.43 5.74 -6.81
N ALA A 249 -3.06 6.58 -5.84
CA ALA A 249 -2.00 7.57 -6.00
C ALA A 249 -0.62 6.90 -6.19
N LEU A 250 -0.40 5.77 -5.51
CA LEU A 250 0.78 4.90 -5.67
C LEU A 250 0.73 4.03 -6.93
N CYS A 251 -0.35 4.09 -7.72
CA CYS A 251 -0.60 3.22 -8.88
C CYS A 251 -0.58 1.70 -8.58
N VAL A 252 -0.69 1.30 -7.32
CA VAL A 252 -0.85 -0.10 -6.89
C VAL A 252 -2.19 -0.65 -7.37
N ILE A 253 -3.20 0.21 -7.44
CA ILE A 253 -4.53 -0.08 -7.98
C ILE A 253 -4.79 0.90 -9.13
N PRO A 254 -5.48 0.48 -10.21
CA PRO A 254 -5.82 1.37 -11.31
C PRO A 254 -6.48 2.66 -10.84
N ARG A 255 -5.94 3.79 -11.32
CA ARG A 255 -6.59 5.09 -11.14
C ARG A 255 -7.94 5.08 -11.85
N SER A 256 -8.91 5.79 -11.29
CA SER A 256 -10.10 6.13 -12.07
C SER A 256 -9.63 6.88 -13.31
N PRO A 257 -10.14 6.56 -14.52
CA PRO A 257 -9.78 7.31 -15.70
C PRO A 257 -10.08 8.78 -15.43
N SER A 258 -9.15 9.66 -15.80
CA SER A 258 -9.44 11.08 -15.80
C SER A 258 -10.71 11.28 -16.63
N PRO A 259 -11.72 12.03 -16.14
CA PRO A 259 -12.89 12.30 -16.93
C PRO A 259 -12.46 12.90 -18.27
N ALA A 260 -13.13 12.49 -19.35
CA ALA A 260 -12.82 12.99 -20.68
C ALA A 260 -12.86 14.53 -20.66
N PRO A 261 -11.92 15.21 -21.33
CA PRO A 261 -11.97 16.66 -21.49
C PRO A 261 -13.37 17.09 -21.93
N LEU A 262 -13.83 18.25 -21.45
CA LEU A 262 -15.19 18.75 -21.76
C LEU A 262 -15.47 18.81 -23.28
N GLU A 263 -14.43 18.97 -24.09
CA GLU A 263 -14.48 19.02 -25.55
C GLU A 263 -14.79 17.67 -26.22
N GLU A 264 -14.49 16.55 -25.55
CA GLU A 264 -14.64 15.17 -26.04
C GLU A 264 -15.89 14.49 -25.49
N ARG A 265 -16.61 15.13 -24.57
CA ARG A 265 -17.87 14.61 -24.02
C ARG A 265 -18.99 14.73 -25.08
N PRO A 266 -19.89 13.73 -25.20
CA PRO A 266 -21.02 13.80 -26.11
C PRO A 266 -21.88 15.03 -25.78
N VAL A 267 -22.36 15.71 -26.82
CA VAL A 267 -23.06 17.00 -26.70
C VAL A 267 -24.32 16.87 -25.83
N GLU A 268 -24.93 15.68 -25.83
CA GLU A 268 -26.13 15.37 -25.05
C GLU A 268 -25.88 15.31 -23.53
N GLU A 269 -24.64 15.17 -23.08
CA GLU A 269 -24.27 15.06 -21.66
C GLU A 269 -23.69 16.37 -21.07
N LEU A 270 -23.51 17.40 -21.89
CA LEU A 270 -22.99 18.70 -21.43
C LEU A 270 -24.08 19.49 -20.72
N SER A 271 -23.82 19.94 -19.49
CA SER A 271 -24.66 20.96 -18.86
C SER A 271 -24.51 22.30 -19.59
N GLY A 272 -25.51 23.19 -19.43
CA GLY A 272 -25.52 24.49 -20.11
C GLY A 272 -24.33 25.40 -19.75
N GLU A 273 -23.70 25.19 -18.60
CA GLU A 273 -22.49 25.91 -18.19
C GLU A 273 -21.22 25.32 -18.81
N GLU A 274 -21.12 23.99 -18.85
CA GLU A 274 -20.00 23.29 -19.51
C GLU A 274 -19.96 23.55 -21.03
N ALA A 275 -21.13 23.61 -21.68
CA ALA A 275 -21.22 23.93 -23.11
C ALA A 275 -20.73 25.35 -23.44
N ARG A 276 -20.96 26.32 -22.54
CA ARG A 276 -20.46 27.70 -22.68
C ARG A 276 -18.93 27.76 -22.52
N GLU A 277 -18.38 26.99 -21.60
CA GLU A 277 -16.93 26.95 -21.38
C GLU A 277 -16.20 26.27 -22.56
N VAL A 278 -16.77 25.20 -23.12
CA VAL A 278 -16.26 24.57 -24.36
C VAL A 278 -16.25 25.57 -25.53
N LEU A 279 -17.29 26.39 -25.67
CA LEU A 279 -17.35 27.45 -26.68
C LEU A 279 -16.29 28.52 -26.46
N ARG A 280 -16.04 28.92 -25.20
CA ARG A 280 -15.00 29.89 -24.85
C ARG A 280 -13.61 29.38 -25.24
N LEU A 281 -13.30 28.14 -24.86
CA LEU A 281 -12.04 27.48 -25.18
C LEU A 281 -11.82 27.32 -26.70
N LYS A 282 -12.86 26.88 -27.44
CA LYS A 282 -12.78 26.78 -28.91
C LYS A 282 -12.51 28.13 -29.55
N ARG A 283 -13.17 29.19 -29.10
CA ARG A 283 -12.98 30.55 -29.61
C ARG A 283 -11.57 31.08 -29.34
N GLU A 284 -11.06 30.88 -28.12
CA GLU A 284 -9.68 31.26 -27.77
C GLU A 284 -8.64 30.53 -28.63
N ARG A 285 -8.86 29.24 -28.91
CA ARG A 285 -7.98 28.41 -29.76
C ARG A 285 -8.02 28.84 -31.23
N GLU A 286 -9.21 29.18 -31.75
CA GLU A 286 -9.37 29.74 -33.09
C GLU A 286 -8.71 31.12 -33.22
N GLU A 287 -8.87 31.99 -32.22
CA GLU A 287 -8.24 33.31 -32.19
C GLU A 287 -6.71 33.20 -32.14
N ALA A 288 -6.16 32.29 -31.33
CA ALA A 288 -4.72 32.01 -31.31
C ALA A 288 -4.22 31.48 -32.66
N ALA A 289 -4.96 30.56 -33.31
CA ALA A 289 -4.61 30.05 -34.63
C ALA A 289 -4.68 31.14 -35.72
N ARG A 290 -5.61 32.09 -35.61
CA ARG A 290 -5.68 33.25 -36.52
C ARG A 290 -4.52 34.21 -36.32
N ARG A 291 -4.09 34.46 -35.08
CA ARG A 291 -2.91 35.29 -34.77
C ARG A 291 -1.63 34.70 -35.38
N ILE A 292 -1.39 33.41 -35.16
CA ILE A 292 -0.21 32.71 -35.72
C ILE A 292 -0.18 32.79 -37.26
N LYS A 293 -1.33 32.63 -37.94
CA LYS A 293 -1.43 32.72 -39.41
C LYS A 293 -1.21 34.13 -39.94
N GLN A 294 -1.63 35.16 -39.20
CA GLN A 294 -1.38 36.56 -39.59
C GLN A 294 0.10 36.91 -39.44
N GLU A 295 0.78 36.38 -38.42
CA GLU A 295 2.20 36.63 -38.17
C GLU A 295 3.13 35.94 -39.20
N HIS A 296 2.75 34.78 -39.74
CA HIS A 296 3.52 34.06 -40.79
C HIS A 296 3.10 34.40 -42.23
N GLY A 297 2.17 35.35 -42.42
CA GLY A 297 1.42 35.53 -43.67
C GLY A 297 1.77 36.75 -44.52
N VAL A 298 2.83 37.52 -44.24
CA VAL A 298 3.22 38.65 -45.11
C VAL A 298 4.29 38.20 -46.12
N LYS A 299 3.89 37.45 -47.14
CA LYS A 299 4.66 37.37 -48.39
C LYS A 299 4.55 38.72 -49.10
N ARG A 300 5.61 39.53 -49.03
CA ARG A 300 5.80 40.72 -49.89
C ARG A 300 5.78 40.28 -51.35
N GLU A 301 4.74 40.63 -52.09
CA GLU A 301 4.83 40.69 -53.55
C GLU A 301 5.74 41.86 -53.93
N ARG A 302 6.74 41.59 -54.77
CA ARG A 302 7.66 42.59 -55.34
C ARG A 302 7.08 42.98 -56.70
N THR A 303 6.63 44.22 -56.82
CA THR A 303 6.21 44.81 -58.08
C THR A 303 7.40 44.94 -59.04
N GLY A 304 7.17 44.57 -60.30
CA GLY A 304 8.08 44.72 -61.43
C GLY A 304 7.25 44.89 -62.71
N ASP A 305 7.51 45.99 -63.40
CA ASP A 305 6.64 46.72 -64.32
C ASP A 305 6.77 46.29 -65.81
N SER A 306 5.70 46.57 -66.57
CA SER A 306 5.59 46.86 -68.02
C SER A 306 5.94 45.82 -69.10
N SER A 307 4.94 45.44 -69.91
CA SER A 307 4.78 45.97 -71.29
C SER A 307 3.52 45.43 -71.99
N SER A 308 3.05 46.24 -72.93
CA SER A 308 1.90 46.15 -73.85
C SER A 308 1.78 44.87 -74.69
N ASP A 309 0.56 44.41 -74.97
CA ASP A 309 -0.04 44.51 -76.31
C ASP A 309 -1.45 43.89 -76.39
N ALA A 310 -2.15 44.28 -77.44
CA ALA A 310 -3.58 44.24 -77.61
C ALA A 310 -4.14 42.98 -78.30
N PHE A 311 -5.48 42.87 -78.19
CA PHE A 311 -6.46 42.19 -79.05
C PHE A 311 -6.88 40.73 -78.77
N ALA A 312 -8.20 40.57 -78.92
CA ALA A 312 -8.98 39.38 -79.29
C ALA A 312 -9.41 38.38 -78.19
N ASP A 313 -10.66 38.57 -77.75
CA ASP A 313 -11.76 37.57 -77.80
C ASP A 313 -11.38 36.13 -78.19
N ASP A 314 -11.56 35.16 -77.28
CA ASP A 314 -12.23 33.87 -77.56
C ASP A 314 -12.44 33.04 -76.28
N ASP A 315 -13.62 32.44 -76.17
CA ASP A 315 -14.01 31.42 -75.19
C ASP A 315 -13.32 30.08 -75.53
N GLU A 316 -12.34 29.61 -74.76
CA GLU A 316 -12.14 28.15 -74.64
C GLU A 316 -11.31 27.72 -73.42
N VAL A 317 -11.89 26.80 -72.64
CA VAL A 317 -11.25 26.06 -71.55
C VAL A 317 -10.23 25.05 -72.09
N SER A 318 -9.03 25.00 -71.52
CA SER A 318 -8.16 23.83 -71.65
C SER A 318 -7.55 23.40 -70.31
N PHE A 319 -7.85 22.15 -69.94
CA PHE A 319 -7.26 21.42 -68.82
C PHE A 319 -5.84 20.96 -69.22
N VAL A 320 -4.84 21.18 -68.37
CA VAL A 320 -3.56 20.46 -68.46
C VAL A 320 -3.27 19.72 -67.16
N SER A 321 -3.39 18.39 -67.28
CA SER A 321 -3.06 17.37 -66.29
C SER A 321 -1.58 17.34 -65.91
N ALA A 322 -1.34 16.83 -64.71
CA ALA A 322 -0.08 16.63 -64.00
C ALA A 322 1.15 16.24 -64.84
N LYS A 323 2.31 16.83 -64.47
CA LYS A 323 3.63 16.35 -64.90
C LYS A 323 4.49 15.97 -63.69
N ARG A 324 4.77 14.66 -63.63
CA ARG A 324 5.72 13.93 -62.79
C ARG A 324 6.96 14.73 -62.38
N VAL A 325 7.30 14.70 -61.09
CA VAL A 325 8.69 14.80 -60.62
C VAL A 325 9.21 13.39 -60.37
N ARG A 326 10.32 13.07 -61.03
CA ARG A 326 11.06 11.81 -60.90
C ARG A 326 11.72 11.73 -59.53
N SER A 327 11.63 10.55 -58.94
CA SER A 327 12.42 10.09 -57.80
C SER A 327 13.92 10.08 -58.10
N SER A 328 14.73 10.67 -57.22
CA SER A 328 16.14 10.33 -57.06
C SER A 328 16.32 9.46 -55.82
N ALA A 329 17.18 8.46 -55.97
CA ALA A 329 17.21 7.24 -55.20
C ALA A 329 18.11 7.29 -53.94
N LEU A 330 17.74 6.45 -52.96
CA LEU A 330 18.55 5.68 -52.00
C LEU A 330 19.36 6.41 -50.90
N ARG A 331 18.98 6.14 -49.64
CA ARG A 331 19.66 5.14 -48.79
C ARG A 331 18.76 4.71 -47.63
N ALA A 332 18.48 3.42 -47.57
CA ALA A 332 17.89 2.72 -46.45
C ALA A 332 19.02 2.12 -45.61
N ASP A 333 18.87 2.15 -44.29
CA ASP A 333 19.37 1.14 -43.35
C ASP A 333 18.48 1.22 -42.11
N ALA A 334 17.51 0.31 -42.03
CA ALA A 334 16.80 -0.05 -40.81
C ALA A 334 16.39 -1.52 -40.95
N GLU A 335 17.24 -2.36 -40.38
CA GLU A 335 17.10 -3.81 -40.21
C GLU A 335 15.93 -4.07 -39.25
N ILE A 336 14.90 -4.77 -39.71
CA ILE A 336 13.83 -5.33 -38.87
C ILE A 336 13.76 -6.81 -39.19
N GLU A 337 14.34 -7.63 -38.31
CA GLU A 337 14.18 -9.08 -38.29
C GLU A 337 12.73 -9.45 -37.94
N ILE A 338 12.11 -10.25 -38.81
CA ILE A 338 10.83 -10.90 -38.58
C ILE A 338 11.15 -12.35 -38.26
N VAL A 339 10.82 -12.80 -37.04
CA VAL A 339 10.91 -14.21 -36.64
C VAL A 339 9.59 -14.89 -36.96
N ASP A 340 9.67 -15.95 -37.76
CA ASP A 340 8.56 -16.78 -38.21
C ASP A 340 8.19 -17.82 -37.13
N LEU A 341 6.89 -18.01 -36.87
CA LEU A 341 6.37 -19.00 -35.93
C LEU A 341 5.65 -20.11 -36.72
N THR A 342 6.31 -21.26 -36.85
CA THR A 342 5.69 -22.55 -37.21
C THR A 342 5.94 -23.57 -36.11
#